data_AF-A0A2H3NTU3-F1
#
_entry.id   AF-A0A2H3NTU3-F1
#
_cell.length_a   1.000
_cell.length_b   1.000
_cell.length_c   1.000
_cell.angle_alpha   90.00
_cell.angle_beta   90.00
_cell.angle_gamma   90.00
#
_symmetry.space_group_name_H-M   'P 1'
#
loop_
_entity.id
_entity.type
_entity.pdbx_description
1 polymer ?
#
loop_
_entity_poly.entity_id
_entity_poly.type
_entity_poly.pdbx_seq_one_letter_code
_entity_poly.pdbx_strand_id
1 'polypeptide(L)'
;MAFIMPPPLLEVVIPNMYGIAATPDNPAPLAGWFFHQFHGVTLGLAYVAYVELPAVRAWKDARTFSGAILHGLIWGIVTTLILAVLVMPLWLQAVGFPMAPPFPNLGAPTIMSLIGHIVYALPLAGLYALYRG
;
A
#
# COMPACT_ATOMS: atom_id res chain seq x y z
N MET A 1 -8.60 15.94 9.88
CA MET A 1 -8.90 14.50 10.01
C MET A 1 -7.60 13.70 9.94
N ALA A 2 -6.78 13.79 10.99
CA ALA A 2 -5.41 13.25 11.02
C ALA A 2 -5.37 11.89 11.74
N PHE A 3 -6.13 10.90 11.26
CA PHE A 3 -6.14 9.58 11.90
C PHE A 3 -5.65 8.42 11.03
N ILE A 4 -5.36 8.63 9.74
CA ILE A 4 -4.93 7.53 8.86
C ILE A 4 -3.60 7.80 8.13
N MET A 5 -3.26 9.06 7.83
CA MET A 5 -1.99 9.41 7.20
C MET A 5 -1.37 10.65 7.85
N PRO A 6 -0.10 10.61 8.33
CA PRO A 6 0.61 11.79 8.77
C PRO A 6 0.72 12.82 7.62
N PRO A 7 0.50 14.13 7.86
CA PRO A 7 0.60 15.15 6.81
C PRO A 7 1.90 15.07 5.98
N PRO A 8 3.09 14.86 6.58
CA PRO A 8 4.32 14.76 5.80
C PRO A 8 4.35 13.61 4.78
N LEU A 9 3.56 12.55 4.98
CA LEU A 9 3.58 11.38 4.10
C LEU A 9 3.00 11.72 2.71
N LEU A 10 1.84 12.39 2.69
CA LEU A 10 1.20 12.84 1.44
C LEU A 10 1.83 14.13 0.89
N GLU A 11 2.31 15.02 1.75
CA GLU A 11 2.80 16.34 1.31
C GLU A 11 4.26 16.32 0.85
N VAL A 12 5.07 15.41 1.40
CA VAL A 12 6.52 15.39 1.21
C VAL A 12 6.99 14.03 0.72
N VAL A 13 6.76 12.95 1.48
CA VAL A 13 7.40 11.64 1.22
C VAL A 13 6.96 11.05 -0.11
N ILE A 14 5.66 10.92 -0.36
CA ILE A 14 5.13 10.33 -1.60
C ILE A 14 5.54 11.16 -2.83
N PRO A 15 5.39 12.49 -2.86
CA PRO A 15 5.91 13.30 -3.97
C PRO A 15 7.40 13.07 -4.26
N ASN A 16 8.23 12.97 -3.21
CA ASN A 16 9.67 12.74 -3.37
C ASN A 16 9.99 11.36 -3.98
N MET A 17 9.16 10.33 -3.76
CA MET A 17 9.30 9.05 -4.48
C MET A 17 9.20 9.24 -6.00
N TYR A 18 8.49 10.27 -6.46
CA TYR A 18 8.34 10.59 -7.88
C TYR A 18 9.26 11.72 -8.35
N GLY A 19 10.31 12.04 -7.59
CA GLY A 19 11.29 13.06 -7.94
C GLY A 19 10.78 14.49 -7.80
N ILE A 20 9.62 14.70 -7.16
CA ILE A 20 9.12 16.04 -6.84
C ILE A 20 9.79 16.46 -5.54
N ALA A 21 10.64 17.48 -5.60
CA ALA A 21 11.39 18.02 -4.47
C ALA A 21 10.50 18.81 -3.49
N ALA A 22 9.50 18.14 -2.93
CA ALA A 22 8.60 18.70 -1.93
C ALA A 22 9.31 18.80 -0.58
N THR A 23 9.03 19.87 0.16
CA THR A 23 9.53 20.11 1.51
C THR A 23 8.35 20.53 2.41
N PRO A 24 8.50 20.56 3.74
CA PRO A 24 7.46 21.12 4.62
C PRO A 24 7.08 22.56 4.28
N ASP A 25 8.03 23.37 3.81
CA ASP A 25 7.81 24.77 3.40
C ASP A 25 7.26 24.90 1.97
N ASN A 26 7.39 23.86 1.15
CA ASN A 26 6.89 23.79 -0.22
C ASN A 26 6.25 22.40 -0.49
N PRO A 27 5.07 22.12 0.11
CA PRO A 27 4.45 20.82 0.05
C PRO A 27 3.77 20.57 -1.31
N ALA A 28 3.65 19.31 -1.71
CA ALA A 28 2.99 18.90 -2.95
C ALA A 28 1.81 17.93 -2.70
N PRO A 29 0.76 18.35 -1.95
CA PRO A 29 -0.31 17.45 -1.50
C PRO A 29 -1.11 16.82 -2.64
N LEU A 30 -1.33 17.56 -3.74
CA LEU A 30 -2.07 17.02 -4.90
C LEU A 30 -1.30 15.91 -5.61
N ALA A 31 0.01 16.04 -5.74
CA ALA A 31 0.85 15.01 -6.32
C ALA A 31 0.88 13.77 -5.43
N GLY A 32 1.08 13.95 -4.12
CA GLY A 32 1.09 12.84 -3.18
C GLY A 32 -0.26 12.12 -3.11
N TRP A 33 -1.37 12.87 -3.09
CA TRP A 33 -2.71 12.29 -3.19
C TRP A 33 -2.89 11.49 -4.48
N PHE A 34 -2.57 12.09 -5.63
CA PHE A 34 -2.72 11.42 -6.93
C PHE A 34 -1.95 10.10 -6.97
N PHE A 35 -0.67 10.12 -6.61
CA PHE A 35 0.15 8.92 -6.63
C PHE A 35 -0.29 7.89 -5.58
N HIS A 36 -0.79 8.32 -4.42
CA HIS A 36 -1.33 7.40 -3.43
C HIS A 36 -2.58 6.69 -3.96
N GLN A 37 -3.51 7.44 -4.57
CA GLN A 37 -4.70 6.87 -5.20
C GLN A 37 -4.33 5.94 -6.37
N PHE A 38 -3.36 6.33 -7.20
CA PHE A 38 -2.85 5.52 -8.29
C PHE A 38 -2.35 4.15 -7.81
N HIS A 39 -1.54 4.12 -6.75
CA HIS A 39 -1.11 2.86 -6.14
C HIS A 39 -2.27 2.08 -5.57
N GLY A 40 -3.21 2.73 -4.88
CA GLY A 40 -4.42 2.08 -4.37
C GLY A 40 -5.17 1.34 -5.47
N VAL A 41 -5.53 2.03 -6.56
CA VAL A 41 -6.22 1.41 -7.71
C VAL A 41 -5.38 0.27 -8.31
N THR A 42 -4.09 0.49 -8.54
CA THR A 42 -3.18 -0.51 -9.12
C THR A 42 -3.11 -1.77 -8.25
N LEU A 43 -3.00 -1.62 -6.93
CA LEU A 43 -3.01 -2.73 -5.99
C LEU A 43 -4.38 -3.41 -5.89
N GLY A 44 -5.47 -2.66 -6.07
CA GLY A 44 -6.82 -3.22 -6.19
C GLY A 44 -6.95 -4.16 -7.40
N LEU A 45 -6.47 -3.72 -8.56
CA LEU A 45 -6.45 -4.55 -9.77
C LEU A 45 -5.52 -5.76 -9.62
N ALA A 46 -4.35 -5.58 -9.01
CA ALA A 46 -3.42 -6.66 -8.73
C ALA A 46 -3.99 -7.69 -7.75
N TYR A 47 -4.78 -7.25 -6.76
CA TYR A 47 -5.51 -8.15 -5.86
C TYR A 47 -6.50 -9.01 -6.64
N VAL A 48 -7.31 -8.41 -7.52
CA VAL A 48 -8.26 -9.15 -8.37
C VAL A 48 -7.54 -10.19 -9.22
N ALA A 49 -6.43 -9.81 -9.86
CA ALA A 49 -5.62 -10.74 -10.64
C ALA A 49 -5.10 -11.90 -9.76
N TYR A 50 -4.61 -11.61 -8.56
CA TYR A 50 -4.14 -12.62 -7.60
C TYR A 50 -5.24 -13.61 -7.20
N VAL A 51 -6.41 -13.13 -6.77
CA VAL A 51 -7.49 -14.01 -6.29
C VAL A 51 -8.24 -14.73 -7.41
N GLU A 52 -8.05 -14.32 -8.67
CA GLU A 52 -8.60 -15.03 -9.83
C GLU A 52 -7.64 -16.12 -10.37
N LEU A 53 -6.40 -16.22 -9.86
CA LEU A 53 -5.48 -17.32 -10.20
C LEU A 53 -6.11 -18.68 -9.84
N PRO A 54 -6.11 -19.69 -10.75
CA PRO A 54 -6.77 -20.97 -10.50
C PRO A 54 -6.31 -21.68 -9.22
N ALA A 55 -4.99 -21.67 -8.96
CA ALA A 55 -4.43 -22.28 -7.76
C ALA A 55 -4.88 -21.58 -6.46
N VAL A 56 -5.00 -20.25 -6.49
CA VAL A 56 -5.46 -19.45 -5.34
C VAL A 56 -6.93 -19.73 -5.07
N ARG A 57 -7.78 -19.70 -6.12
CA ARG A 57 -9.21 -20.00 -6.03
C ARG A 57 -9.49 -21.41 -5.53
N ALA A 58 -8.74 -22.41 -6.03
CA ALA A 58 -8.89 -23.80 -5.62
C ALA A 58 -8.50 -24.02 -4.14
N TRP A 59 -7.53 -23.24 -3.63
CA TRP A 59 -7.13 -23.30 -2.23
C TRP A 59 -8.17 -22.66 -1.31
N LYS A 60 -8.59 -21.42 -1.61
CA LYS A 60 -9.63 -20.71 -0.87
C LYS A 60 -10.33 -19.71 -1.79
N ASP A 61 -11.64 -19.85 -1.96
CA ASP A 61 -12.39 -18.90 -2.78
C ASP A 61 -12.60 -17.58 -2.04
N ALA A 62 -11.99 -16.51 -2.56
CA ALA A 62 -12.09 -15.15 -2.08
C ALA A 62 -13.53 -14.57 -2.12
N ARG A 63 -14.45 -15.20 -2.85
CA ARG A 63 -15.88 -14.83 -2.87
C ARG A 63 -16.63 -15.19 -1.59
N THR A 64 -16.08 -16.11 -0.80
CA THR A 64 -16.66 -16.47 0.50
C THR A 64 -16.23 -15.47 1.59
N PHE A 65 -17.05 -15.25 2.62
CA PHE A 65 -16.71 -14.35 3.74
C PHE A 65 -15.34 -14.69 4.37
N SER A 66 -15.10 -15.97 4.65
CA SER A 66 -13.83 -16.42 5.24
C SER A 66 -12.66 -16.33 4.25
N GLY A 67 -12.90 -16.48 2.94
CA GLY A 67 -11.89 -16.27 1.92
C GLY A 67 -11.50 -14.80 1.77
N ALA A 68 -12.48 -13.90 1.75
CA ALA A 68 -12.26 -12.45 1.69
C ALA A 68 -11.36 -11.98 2.84
N ILE A 69 -11.66 -12.41 4.08
CA ILE A 69 -10.83 -12.07 5.25
C ILE A 69 -9.41 -12.61 5.09
N LEU A 70 -9.26 -13.90 4.75
CA LEU A 70 -7.95 -14.54 4.63
C LEU A 70 -7.08 -13.86 3.56
N HIS A 71 -7.63 -13.67 2.35
CA HIS A 71 -6.89 -13.04 1.26
C HIS A 71 -6.66 -11.56 1.49
N GLY A 72 -7.57 -10.85 2.16
CA GLY A 72 -7.35 -9.45 2.56
C GLY A 72 -6.18 -9.30 3.53
N LEU A 73 -6.08 -10.17 4.53
CA LEU A 73 -4.93 -10.19 5.45
C LEU A 73 -3.62 -10.52 4.74
N ILE A 74 -3.62 -11.57 3.91
CA ILE A 74 -2.44 -11.94 3.10
C ILE A 74 -2.02 -10.78 2.22
N TRP A 75 -2.97 -10.14 1.53
CA TRP A 75 -2.69 -9.03 0.65
C TRP A 75 -2.06 -7.86 1.40
N GLY A 76 -2.64 -7.45 2.53
CA GLY A 76 -2.09 -6.37 3.35
C GLY A 76 -0.66 -6.65 3.83
N ILE A 77 -0.38 -7.89 4.24
CA ILE A 77 0.96 -8.33 4.65
C ILE A 77 1.92 -8.30 3.45
N VAL A 78 1.56 -8.93 2.35
CA VAL A 78 2.40 -9.05 1.15
C VAL A 78 2.72 -7.67 0.57
N THR A 79 1.73 -6.78 0.45
CA THR A 79 1.97 -5.42 -0.05
C THR A 79 2.88 -4.64 0.88
N THR A 80 2.77 -4.83 2.20
CA THR A 80 3.68 -4.16 3.15
C THR A 80 5.10 -4.68 3.00
N LEU A 81 5.28 -6.00 2.98
CA LEU A 81 6.60 -6.62 2.84
C LEU A 81 7.26 -6.22 1.52
N ILE A 82 6.54 -6.29 0.40
CA ILE A 82 7.14 -5.96 -0.90
C ILE A 82 7.36 -4.46 -1.01
N LEU A 83 6.32 -3.65 -0.78
CA LEU A 83 6.38 -2.23 -1.11
C LEU A 83 7.05 -1.41 -0.01
N ALA A 84 6.59 -1.52 1.24
CA ALA A 84 7.09 -0.67 2.31
C ALA A 84 8.45 -1.13 2.86
N VAL A 85 8.67 -2.45 2.97
CA VAL A 85 9.93 -3.00 3.52
C VAL A 85 11.04 -3.05 2.48
N LEU A 86 10.73 -3.47 1.25
CA LEU A 86 11.75 -3.72 0.21
C LEU A 86 11.85 -2.60 -0.83
N VAL A 87 10.77 -2.28 -1.54
CA VAL A 87 10.81 -1.37 -2.70
C VAL A 87 11.01 0.09 -2.28
N MET A 88 10.23 0.60 -1.33
CA MET A 88 10.24 2.00 -0.91
C MET A 88 11.63 2.50 -0.47
N PRO A 89 12.40 1.84 0.43
CA PRO A 89 13.73 2.32 0.79
C PRO A 89 14.67 2.39 -0.41
N LEU A 90 14.66 1.38 -1.29
CA LEU A 90 15.51 1.36 -2.50
C LEU A 90 15.11 2.46 -3.49
N TRP A 91 13.81 2.68 -3.67
CA TRP A 91 13.29 3.73 -4.53
C TRP A 91 13.70 5.11 -4.00
N LEU A 92 13.45 5.40 -2.73
CA LEU A 92 13.82 6.67 -2.10
C LEU A 92 15.34 6.94 -2.16
N GLN A 93 16.16 5.91 -1.98
CA GLN A 93 17.62 6.02 -2.17
C GLN A 93 17.98 6.34 -3.62
N ALA A 94 17.34 5.68 -4.59
CA ALA A 94 17.61 5.89 -6.02
C ALA A 94 17.27 7.32 -6.50
N VAL A 95 16.23 7.94 -5.94
CA VAL A 95 15.85 9.33 -6.23
C VAL A 95 16.59 10.36 -5.36
N GLY A 96 17.51 9.91 -4.50
CA GLY A 96 18.33 10.80 -3.67
C GLY A 96 17.58 11.44 -2.50
N PHE A 97 16.49 10.85 -2.00
CA PHE A 97 15.75 11.39 -0.88
C PHE A 97 16.59 11.32 0.42
N PRO A 98 16.93 12.45 1.07
CA PRO A 98 17.87 12.45 2.20
C PRO A 98 17.40 11.63 3.41
N MET A 99 16.08 11.49 3.59
CA MET A 99 15.48 10.78 4.71
C MET A 99 15.01 9.37 4.32
N ALA A 100 15.61 8.77 3.28
CA ALA A 100 15.29 7.40 2.89
C ALA A 100 15.59 6.42 4.05
N PRO A 101 14.67 5.52 4.42
CA PRO A 101 14.93 4.55 5.46
C PRO A 101 16.01 3.54 5.01
N PRO A 102 16.73 2.93 5.96
CA PRO A 102 17.68 1.87 5.64
C PRO A 102 16.97 0.68 5.00
N PHE A 103 17.67 -0.05 4.14
CA PHE A 103 17.18 -1.29 3.58
C PHE A 103 17.64 -2.49 4.45
N PRO A 104 16.74 -3.41 4.84
CA PRO A 104 15.29 -3.35 4.69
C PRO A 104 14.63 -2.39 5.69
N ASN A 105 13.49 -1.80 5.31
CA ASN A 105 12.78 -0.84 6.16
C ASN A 105 11.95 -1.55 7.25
N LEU A 106 12.58 -1.80 8.41
CA LEU A 106 12.00 -2.52 9.54
C LEU A 106 11.74 -1.65 10.79
N GLY A 107 11.74 -0.32 10.64
CA GLY A 107 11.52 0.60 11.75
C GLY A 107 10.09 0.56 12.31
N ALA A 108 9.87 1.21 13.46
CA ALA A 108 8.54 1.38 14.05
C ALA A 108 7.46 1.90 13.05
N PRO A 109 7.77 2.81 12.10
CA PRO A 109 6.80 3.23 11.09
C PRO A 109 6.30 2.10 10.17
N THR A 110 7.07 1.03 9.98
CA THR A 110 6.69 -0.12 9.16
C THR A 110 5.52 -0.90 9.78
N ILE A 111 5.43 -0.96 11.11
CA ILE A 111 4.29 -1.59 11.79
C ILE A 111 3.00 -0.80 11.51
N MET A 112 3.08 0.53 11.57
CA MET A 112 1.93 1.38 11.21
C MET A 112 1.55 1.24 9.73
N SER A 113 2.56 1.09 8.86
CA SER A 113 2.33 0.77 7.45
C SER A 113 1.59 -0.55 7.28
N LEU A 114 1.97 -1.61 8.01
CA LEU A 114 1.28 -2.90 7.98
C LEU A 114 -0.20 -2.77 8.34
N ILE A 115 -0.50 -2.05 9.43
CA ILE A 115 -1.88 -1.81 9.87
C ILE A 115 -2.65 -1.07 8.77
N GLY A 116 -2.06 -0.03 8.19
CA GLY A 116 -2.68 0.72 7.09
C GLY A 116 -3.00 -0.14 5.87
N HIS A 117 -2.09 -1.02 5.47
CA HIS A 117 -2.31 -1.92 4.34
C HIS A 117 -3.37 -2.98 4.63
N ILE A 118 -3.48 -3.48 5.87
CA ILE A 118 -4.57 -4.39 6.26
C ILE A 118 -5.91 -3.67 6.26
N VAL A 119 -5.98 -2.45 6.82
CA VAL A 119 -7.19 -1.61 6.82
C VAL A 119 -7.62 -1.26 5.40
N TYR A 120 -6.69 -1.13 4.46
CA TYR A 120 -6.98 -0.99 3.04
C TYR A 120 -7.46 -2.30 2.40
N ALA A 121 -6.76 -3.42 2.63
CA ALA A 121 -6.97 -4.67 1.93
C ALA A 121 -8.25 -5.41 2.35
N LEU A 122 -8.67 -5.29 3.61
CA LEU A 122 -9.89 -5.96 4.10
C LEU A 122 -11.17 -5.43 3.43
N PRO A 123 -11.44 -4.11 3.37
CA PRO A 123 -12.55 -3.56 2.60
C PRO A 123 -12.48 -3.91 1.11
N LEU A 124 -11.29 -3.84 0.49
CA LEU A 124 -11.10 -4.23 -0.91
C LEU A 124 -11.54 -5.68 -1.16
N ALA A 125 -11.06 -6.61 -0.32
CA ALA A 125 -11.41 -8.02 -0.41
C ALA A 125 -12.91 -8.27 -0.16
N GLY A 126 -13.49 -7.58 0.82
CA GLY A 126 -14.92 -7.62 1.10
C GLY A 126 -15.76 -7.13 -0.07
N LEU A 127 -15.40 -6.01 -0.69
CA LEU A 127 -16.08 -5.47 -1.88
C LEU A 127 -15.95 -6.45 -3.05
N TYR A 128 -14.77 -7.02 -3.29
CA TYR A 128 -14.60 -8.05 -4.31
C TYR A 128 -15.57 -9.22 -4.09
N ALA A 129 -15.65 -9.75 -2.87
CA ALA A 129 -16.54 -10.86 -2.53
C ALA A 129 -18.03 -10.50 -2.73
N LEU A 130 -18.44 -9.28 -2.36
CA LEU A 130 -19.81 -8.80 -2.52
C LEU A 130 -20.22 -8.64 -3.99
N TYR A 131 -19.33 -8.18 -4.86
CA TYR A 131 -19.65 -7.89 -6.27
C TYR A 131 -19.37 -9.05 -7.23
N ARG A 132 -18.57 -10.04 -6.81
CA ARG A 132 -18.16 -11.18 -7.65
C ARG A 132 -18.61 -12.53 -7.11
N GLY A 133 -19.24 -12.56 -5.94
CA GLY A 133 -19.85 -13.73 -5.31
C GLY A 133 -21.18 -14.15 -5.92
#